data_AF-A0A843GJ80-F1
#
_entry.id   AF-A0A843GJ80-F1
#
_cell.length_a   1.000
_cell.length_b   1.000
_cell.length_c   1.000
_cell.angle_alpha   90.00
_cell.angle_beta   90.00
_cell.angle_gamma   90.00
#
_symmetry.space_group_name_H-M   'P 1'
#
loop_
_entity.id
_entity.type
_entity.pdbx_description
1 polymer ?
#
loop_
_entity_poly.entity_id
_entity_poly.type
_entity_poly.pdbx_seq_one_letter_code
_entity_poly.pdbx_strand_id
1 'polypeptide(L)'
;MTNWCKDCAIRLFNTKHYNLQGIGNCWCSRCIILPNVDYSAYKYGDMSFSTQVEIIKDILPSFTGELESDLYLLPMIRCNETISCKLDKESYNRCLNYFARDVHKYQFKDILLLGSAATRFLNIDITSWLNTVFISSNNRRYVVNYSPLVSYIDSDKFETFKQNLIKWYNSSINNNFELYEIKKL
;
A
#
# COMPACT_ATOMS: atom_id res chain seq x y z
N MET A 1 -23.57 -0.96 8.63
CA MET A 1 -22.17 -1.09 8.13
C MET A 1 -21.24 -0.87 9.32
N THR A 2 -20.47 -1.87 9.75
CA THR A 2 -19.58 -1.75 10.93
C THR A 2 -18.49 -0.70 10.66
N ASN A 3 -18.42 0.34 11.49
CA ASN A 3 -17.38 1.36 11.41
C ASN A 3 -16.27 1.00 12.41
N TRP A 4 -15.31 0.19 11.98
CA TRP A 4 -14.22 -0.28 12.84
C TRP A 4 -13.32 0.86 13.34
N CYS A 5 -13.34 2.02 12.68
CA CYS A 5 -12.57 3.19 13.10
C CYS A 5 -13.19 3.92 14.29
N LYS A 6 -14.52 3.99 14.43
CA LYS A 6 -15.17 4.76 15.51
C LYS A 6 -14.78 4.27 16.90
N ASP A 7 -14.71 2.95 17.06
CA ASP A 7 -14.42 2.29 18.34
C ASP A 7 -12.95 1.86 18.48
N CYS A 8 -12.07 2.36 17.61
CA CYS A 8 -10.65 2.03 17.66
C CYS A 8 -9.94 2.93 18.68
N ALA A 9 -9.18 2.35 19.61
CA ALA A 9 -8.46 3.10 20.64
C ALA A 9 -7.51 4.18 20.06
N ILE A 10 -7.00 3.96 18.85
CA ILE A 10 -6.16 4.91 18.12
C ILE A 10 -6.85 6.25 17.84
N ARG A 11 -8.18 6.29 17.87
CA ARG A 11 -8.98 7.53 17.77
C ARG A 11 -8.68 8.54 18.88
N LEU A 12 -8.23 8.08 20.04
CA LEU A 12 -7.85 8.96 21.14
C LEU A 12 -6.69 9.89 20.75
N PHE A 13 -5.88 9.48 19.77
CA PHE A 13 -4.69 10.22 19.34
C PHE A 13 -4.82 10.81 17.94
N ASN A 14 -5.52 10.12 17.04
CA ASN A 14 -5.74 10.57 15.66
C ASN A 14 -6.89 11.60 15.58
N THR A 15 -6.84 12.68 16.34
CA THR A 15 -8.00 13.57 16.55
C THR A 15 -8.46 14.37 15.33
N LYS A 16 -7.58 14.59 14.33
CA LYS A 16 -7.93 15.32 13.10
C LYS A 16 -8.65 14.43 12.10
N HIS A 17 -7.91 13.87 11.15
CA HIS A 17 -8.45 13.03 10.10
C HIS A 17 -8.05 11.57 10.30
N TYR A 18 -8.97 10.68 9.95
CA TYR A 18 -8.81 9.24 10.13
C TYR A 18 -9.73 8.54 9.13
N ASN A 19 -9.55 7.24 8.99
CA ASN A 19 -10.24 6.46 7.97
C ASN A 19 -10.01 7.02 6.55
N LEU A 20 -8.79 7.49 6.26
CA LEU A 20 -8.49 8.05 4.94
C LEU A 20 -8.62 6.98 3.87
N GLN A 21 -9.27 7.36 2.78
CA GLN A 21 -9.45 6.50 1.61
C GLN A 21 -8.26 6.64 0.67
N GLY A 22 -8.08 5.66 -0.21
CA GLY A 22 -7.04 5.72 -1.23
C GLY A 22 -7.34 6.72 -2.34
N ILE A 23 -6.34 6.95 -3.19
CA ILE A 23 -6.37 7.88 -4.33
C ILE A 23 -6.13 7.13 -5.66
N GLY A 24 -6.71 7.63 -6.75
CA GLY A 24 -6.68 7.01 -8.08
C GLY A 24 -7.95 6.20 -8.38
N ASN A 25 -7.92 5.37 -9.42
CA ASN A 25 -9.09 4.60 -9.83
C ASN A 25 -9.25 3.29 -9.04
N CYS A 26 -10.14 3.28 -8.05
CA CYS A 26 -10.44 2.08 -7.27
C CYS A 26 -11.05 0.91 -8.08
N TRP A 27 -11.49 1.11 -9.33
CA TRP A 27 -12.01 0.03 -10.18
C TRP A 27 -10.96 -0.56 -11.13
N CYS A 28 -9.72 -0.08 -11.08
CA CYS A 28 -8.63 -0.75 -11.77
C CYS A 28 -8.23 -2.04 -11.03
N SER A 29 -7.65 -3.00 -11.74
CA SER A 29 -7.22 -4.26 -11.16
C SER A 29 -5.90 -4.15 -10.36
N ARG A 30 -5.27 -2.96 -10.32
CA ARG A 30 -3.89 -2.74 -9.87
C ARG A 30 -3.87 -1.83 -8.66
N CYS A 31 -3.30 -2.29 -7.55
CA CYS A 31 -3.32 -1.55 -6.30
C CYS A 31 -1.96 -1.55 -5.62
N ILE A 32 -1.52 -0.37 -5.17
CA ILE A 32 -0.35 -0.21 -4.31
C ILE A 32 -0.84 0.05 -2.89
N ILE A 33 -0.39 -0.79 -1.97
CA ILE A 33 -0.74 -0.71 -0.55
C ILE A 33 0.36 -0.01 0.21
N LEU A 34 0.05 1.20 0.67
CA LEU A 34 0.90 1.98 1.54
C LEU A 34 0.81 1.43 2.98
N PRO A 35 1.90 1.46 3.76
CA PRO A 35 1.89 0.99 5.14
C PRO A 35 0.86 1.73 6.01
N ASN A 36 0.79 3.06 5.89
CA ASN A 36 -0.02 3.93 6.72
C ASN A 36 -0.27 5.30 6.07
N VAL A 37 -1.05 6.14 6.75
CA VAL A 37 -1.23 7.56 6.43
C VAL A 37 -0.07 8.36 7.05
N ASP A 38 0.68 9.12 6.23
CA ASP A 38 1.72 10.01 6.75
C ASP A 38 1.15 11.28 7.39
N TYR A 39 2.02 12.12 7.97
CA TYR A 39 1.58 13.29 8.71
C TYR A 39 0.89 14.35 7.84
N SER A 40 1.33 14.52 6.60
CA SER A 40 0.76 15.50 5.66
C SER A 40 -0.66 15.11 5.29
N ALA A 41 -0.88 13.88 4.84
CA ALA A 41 -2.22 13.37 4.55
C ALA A 41 -3.13 13.38 5.78
N TYR A 42 -2.61 13.02 6.95
CA TYR A 42 -3.35 13.13 8.22
C TYR A 42 -3.76 14.57 8.55
N LYS A 43 -2.87 15.54 8.33
CA LYS A 43 -3.12 16.95 8.65
C LYS A 43 -4.18 17.55 7.73
N TYR A 44 -4.15 17.20 6.44
CA TYR A 44 -5.03 17.78 5.41
C TYR A 44 -6.26 16.93 5.08
N GLY A 45 -6.31 15.68 5.57
CA GLY A 45 -7.47 14.80 5.46
C GLY A 45 -7.61 14.10 4.11
N ASP A 46 -6.57 14.07 3.29
CA ASP A 46 -6.58 13.49 1.96
C ASP A 46 -5.22 12.90 1.60
N MET A 47 -5.23 11.71 0.99
CA MET A 47 -4.03 11.02 0.51
C MET A 47 -3.36 11.73 -0.66
N SER A 48 -4.04 12.66 -1.34
CA SER A 48 -3.41 13.55 -2.33
C SER A 48 -2.25 14.39 -1.76
N PHE A 49 -2.27 14.67 -0.44
CA PHE A 49 -1.19 15.37 0.27
C PHE A 49 -0.13 14.44 0.87
N SER A 50 -0.21 13.13 0.60
CA SER A 50 0.75 12.17 1.14
C SER A 50 2.10 12.28 0.43
N THR A 51 3.18 12.42 1.19
CA THR A 51 4.55 12.38 0.67
C THR A 51 4.88 11.02 0.07
N GLN A 52 4.29 9.94 0.59
CA GLN A 52 4.43 8.60 -0.01
C GLN A 52 3.80 8.53 -1.40
N VAL A 53 2.61 9.14 -1.56
CA VAL A 53 1.94 9.23 -2.85
C VAL A 53 2.77 10.06 -3.82
N GLU A 54 3.23 11.24 -3.40
CA GLU A 54 4.11 12.12 -4.19
C GLU A 54 5.34 11.38 -4.73
N ILE A 55 6.08 10.68 -3.86
CA ILE A 55 7.26 9.88 -4.27
C ILE A 55 6.89 8.84 -5.34
N ILE A 56 5.77 8.13 -5.19
CA ILE A 56 5.33 7.14 -6.18
C ILE A 56 4.95 7.81 -7.50
N LYS A 57 4.27 8.96 -7.44
CA LYS A 57 3.89 9.75 -8.62
C LYS A 57 5.11 10.22 -9.40
N ASP A 58 6.17 10.63 -8.72
CA ASP A 58 7.40 11.09 -9.35
C ASP A 58 8.18 9.96 -10.05
N ILE A 59 8.05 8.72 -9.56
CA ILE A 59 8.74 7.55 -10.12
C ILE A 59 7.96 6.94 -11.28
N LEU A 60 6.63 6.87 -11.18
CA LEU A 60 5.79 6.23 -12.18
C LEU A 60 5.26 7.26 -13.19
N PRO A 61 5.69 7.20 -14.47
CA PRO A 61 5.29 8.18 -15.49
C PRO A 61 3.78 8.23 -15.74
N SER A 62 3.06 7.17 -15.40
CA SER A 62 1.61 7.06 -15.54
C SER A 62 0.83 7.83 -14.47
N PHE A 63 1.46 8.45 -13.49
CA PHE A 63 0.71 9.22 -12.49
C PHE A 63 0.56 10.71 -12.86
N THR A 64 1.18 11.15 -13.95
CA THR A 64 1.14 12.53 -14.43
C THR A 64 0.18 12.68 -15.63
N GLY A 65 -1.08 13.04 -15.37
CA GLY A 65 -2.12 13.38 -16.39
C GLY A 65 -2.78 12.17 -17.09
N GLU A 66 -4.12 12.20 -17.24
CA GLU A 66 -5.07 11.20 -17.83
C GLU A 66 -4.95 9.70 -17.40
N LEU A 67 -3.81 9.29 -16.86
CA LEU A 67 -3.43 7.93 -16.48
C LEU A 67 -3.69 7.60 -14.98
N GLU A 68 -4.27 8.50 -14.18
CA GLU A 68 -4.83 8.15 -12.86
C GLU A 68 -5.91 7.04 -12.93
N SER A 69 -6.35 6.70 -14.15
CA SER A 69 -7.36 5.70 -14.45
C SER A 69 -6.94 4.25 -14.19
N ASP A 70 -5.65 3.94 -13.98
CA ASP A 70 -5.20 2.54 -14.04
C ASP A 70 -4.48 2.04 -12.79
N LEU A 71 -4.36 2.88 -11.76
CA LEU A 71 -3.72 2.54 -10.50
C LEU A 71 -4.48 3.11 -9.29
N TYR A 72 -4.53 2.35 -8.20
CA TYR A 72 -5.12 2.79 -6.93
C TYR A 72 -4.11 2.68 -5.79
N LEU A 73 -3.84 3.78 -5.08
CA LEU A 73 -2.96 3.81 -3.91
C LEU A 73 -3.82 3.82 -2.65
N LEU A 74 -3.66 2.80 -1.81
CA LEU A 74 -4.51 2.56 -0.66
C LEU A 74 -3.67 2.40 0.62
N PRO A 75 -3.87 3.21 1.67
CA PRO A 75 -3.22 2.95 2.95
C PRO A 75 -3.84 1.72 3.62
N MET A 76 -3.02 0.76 4.04
CA MET A 76 -3.49 -0.38 4.83
C MET A 76 -4.01 0.09 6.19
N ILE A 77 -3.20 0.90 6.90
CA ILE A 77 -3.62 1.59 8.12
C ILE A 77 -4.21 2.95 7.74
N ARG A 78 -5.49 3.16 8.07
CA ARG A 78 -6.27 4.33 7.62
C ARG A 78 -6.07 5.61 8.42
N CYS A 79 -5.06 5.63 9.26
CA CYS A 79 -4.75 6.73 10.15
C CYS A 79 -3.24 6.80 10.35
N ASN A 80 -2.79 7.88 10.99
CA ASN A 80 -1.38 8.10 11.20
C ASN A 80 -0.90 7.32 12.43
N GLU A 81 0.16 6.52 12.25
CA GLU A 81 0.73 5.68 13.30
C GLU A 81 1.80 6.41 14.16
N THR A 82 2.32 7.54 13.71
CA THR A 82 3.45 8.22 14.36
C THR A 82 3.03 9.19 15.47
N ILE A 83 1.73 9.48 15.60
CA ILE A 83 1.22 10.50 16.53
C ILE A 83 1.20 10.08 18.01
N SER A 84 1.37 8.80 18.36
CA SER A 84 1.20 8.42 19.77
C SER A 84 1.79 7.09 20.19
N CYS A 85 1.33 6.00 19.59
CA CYS A 85 1.60 4.67 20.09
C CYS A 85 1.68 3.64 18.98
N LYS A 86 2.48 2.60 19.23
CA LYS A 86 2.52 1.42 18.38
C LYS A 86 1.10 0.83 18.32
N LEU A 87 0.63 0.54 17.12
CA LEU A 87 -0.64 -0.15 16.94
C LEU A 87 -0.63 -1.49 17.69
N ASP A 88 -1.64 -1.70 18.52
CA ASP A 88 -1.93 -3.03 19.03
C ASP A 88 -2.50 -3.93 17.92
N LYS A 89 -2.55 -5.24 18.21
CA LYS A 89 -3.04 -6.25 17.27
C LYS A 89 -4.51 -6.03 16.90
N GLU A 90 -5.32 -5.48 17.82
CA GLU A 90 -6.75 -5.28 17.58
C GLU A 90 -6.99 -4.15 16.57
N SER A 91 -6.34 -3.01 16.77
CA SER A 91 -6.35 -1.84 15.90
C SER A 91 -5.85 -2.20 14.51
N TYR A 92 -4.82 -3.04 14.45
CA TYR A 92 -4.34 -3.61 13.20
C TYR A 92 -5.39 -4.48 12.50
N ASN A 93 -5.99 -5.45 13.20
CA ASN A 93 -7.02 -6.33 12.65
C ASN A 93 -8.24 -5.55 12.16
N ARG A 94 -8.62 -4.48 12.86
CA ARG A 94 -9.68 -3.54 12.42
C ARG A 94 -9.35 -2.90 11.06
N CYS A 95 -8.12 -2.46 10.85
CA CYS A 95 -7.67 -1.92 9.55
C CYS A 95 -7.58 -3.01 8.47
N LEU A 96 -7.12 -4.21 8.82
CA LEU A 96 -7.13 -5.35 7.90
C LEU A 96 -8.52 -5.71 7.40
N ASN A 97 -9.55 -5.62 8.26
CA ASN A 97 -10.92 -5.87 7.85
C ASN A 97 -11.40 -4.85 6.80
N TYR A 98 -10.98 -3.58 6.88
CA TYR A 98 -11.22 -2.59 5.81
C TYR A 98 -10.49 -2.97 4.54
N PHE A 99 -9.21 -3.31 4.64
CA PHE A 99 -8.43 -3.72 3.48
C PHE A 99 -9.03 -4.96 2.78
N ALA A 100 -9.41 -5.99 3.54
CA ALA A 100 -10.05 -7.20 3.00
C ALA A 100 -11.37 -6.87 2.29
N ARG A 101 -12.17 -5.96 2.85
CA ARG A 101 -13.38 -5.45 2.19
C ARG A 101 -13.08 -4.74 0.89
N ASP A 102 -12.06 -3.91 0.84
CA ASP A 102 -11.69 -3.18 -0.38
C ASP A 102 -11.18 -4.13 -1.45
N VAL A 103 -10.29 -5.06 -1.10
CA VAL A 103 -9.81 -6.11 -2.03
C VAL A 103 -10.97 -6.92 -2.61
N HIS A 104 -11.99 -7.22 -1.80
CA HIS A 104 -13.18 -7.92 -2.27
C HIS A 104 -14.10 -7.02 -3.12
N LYS A 105 -14.38 -5.79 -2.68
CA LYS A 105 -15.27 -4.86 -3.37
C LYS A 105 -14.74 -4.46 -4.74
N TYR A 106 -13.45 -4.15 -4.81
CA TYR A 106 -12.79 -3.62 -5.99
C TYR A 106 -12.11 -4.69 -6.85
N GLN A 107 -12.06 -5.93 -6.37
CA GLN A 107 -11.53 -7.08 -7.11
C GLN A 107 -10.09 -6.87 -7.60
N PHE A 108 -9.25 -6.19 -6.80
CA PHE A 108 -7.83 -6.04 -7.09
C PHE A 108 -7.18 -7.39 -7.41
N LYS A 109 -6.42 -7.43 -8.51
CA LYS A 109 -5.69 -8.61 -9.00
C LYS A 109 -4.21 -8.48 -8.74
N ASP A 110 -3.63 -7.33 -9.01
CA ASP A 110 -2.19 -7.08 -8.85
C ASP A 110 -1.98 -6.12 -7.70
N ILE A 111 -1.36 -6.62 -6.63
CA ILE A 111 -1.28 -5.92 -5.35
C ILE A 111 0.19 -5.80 -4.98
N LEU A 112 0.69 -4.56 -4.89
CA LEU A 112 2.03 -4.26 -4.38
C LEU A 112 1.94 -3.85 -2.92
N LEU A 113 2.58 -4.58 -2.01
CA LEU A 113 2.60 -4.30 -0.58
C LEU A 113 3.90 -3.56 -0.23
N LEU A 114 3.81 -2.33 0.27
CA LEU A 114 4.97 -1.53 0.61
C LEU A 114 5.31 -1.57 2.11
N GLY A 115 6.59 -1.76 2.42
CA GLY A 115 7.11 -1.63 3.78
C GLY A 115 6.37 -2.54 4.77
N SER A 116 5.93 -1.96 5.90
CA SER A 116 5.23 -2.72 6.94
C SER A 116 3.89 -3.30 6.50
N ALA A 117 3.32 -2.91 5.35
CA ALA A 117 2.16 -3.59 4.79
C ALA A 117 2.49 -5.03 4.40
N ALA A 118 3.66 -5.26 3.78
CA ALA A 118 4.11 -6.59 3.40
C ALA A 118 4.35 -7.48 4.61
N THR A 119 5.12 -6.99 5.59
CA THR A 119 5.45 -7.76 6.80
C THR A 119 4.20 -8.11 7.60
N ARG A 120 3.22 -7.21 7.70
CA ARG A 120 2.02 -7.47 8.50
C ARG A 120 0.98 -8.31 7.76
N PHE A 121 0.85 -8.16 6.44
CA PHE A 121 -0.14 -8.92 5.65
C PHE A 121 0.32 -10.34 5.32
N LEU A 122 1.59 -10.52 4.93
CA LEU A 122 2.14 -11.83 4.52
C LEU A 122 3.02 -12.48 5.59
N ASN A 123 3.41 -11.75 6.66
CA ASN A 123 4.35 -12.24 7.67
C ASN A 123 5.71 -12.65 7.09
N ILE A 124 6.28 -11.80 6.23
CA ILE A 124 7.55 -12.07 5.53
C ILE A 124 8.57 -10.95 5.69
N ASP A 125 9.87 -11.28 5.53
CA ASP A 125 10.96 -10.31 5.42
C ASP A 125 11.07 -9.73 3.99
N ILE A 126 10.90 -8.42 3.83
CA ILE A 126 10.81 -7.80 2.50
C ILE A 126 12.05 -8.11 1.65
N THR A 127 13.25 -8.00 2.22
CA THR A 127 14.53 -8.14 1.52
C THR A 127 14.63 -9.49 0.82
N SER A 128 14.22 -10.55 1.51
CA SER A 128 14.26 -11.93 1.02
C SER A 128 13.27 -12.21 -0.11
N TRP A 129 12.28 -11.33 -0.32
CA TRP A 129 11.11 -11.60 -1.15
C TRP A 129 10.85 -10.54 -2.25
N LEU A 130 11.77 -9.60 -2.46
CA LEU A 130 11.65 -8.53 -3.47
C LEU A 130 11.45 -9.03 -4.90
N ASN A 131 11.97 -10.22 -5.23
CA ASN A 131 11.90 -10.81 -6.57
C ASN A 131 10.83 -11.91 -6.69
N THR A 132 9.85 -11.95 -5.79
CA THR A 132 8.83 -13.00 -5.77
C THR A 132 7.43 -12.43 -6.00
N VAL A 133 6.62 -13.17 -6.76
CA VAL A 133 5.18 -12.98 -6.86
C VAL A 133 4.48 -14.13 -6.16
N PHE A 134 3.67 -13.79 -5.16
CA PHE A 134 2.78 -14.73 -4.50
C PHE A 134 1.43 -14.77 -5.20
N ILE A 135 0.95 -15.94 -5.58
CA ILE A 135 -0.31 -16.14 -6.28
C ILE A 135 -1.29 -16.85 -5.33
N SER A 136 -2.39 -16.19 -5.00
CA SER A 136 -3.47 -16.78 -4.22
C SER A 136 -4.35 -17.71 -5.05
N SER A 137 -5.17 -18.52 -4.38
CA SER A 137 -6.15 -19.43 -4.99
C SER A 137 -7.15 -18.76 -5.94
N ASN A 138 -7.42 -17.46 -5.79
CA ASN A 138 -8.28 -16.67 -6.68
C ASN A 138 -7.51 -15.85 -7.72
N ASN A 139 -6.27 -16.27 -7.99
CA ASN A 139 -5.37 -15.70 -8.99
C ASN A 139 -5.10 -14.21 -8.76
N ARG A 140 -4.95 -13.79 -7.49
CA ARG A 140 -4.39 -12.47 -7.15
C ARG A 140 -2.90 -12.61 -6.96
N ARG A 141 -2.16 -11.64 -7.45
CA ARG A 141 -0.71 -11.53 -7.39
C ARG A 141 -0.34 -10.52 -6.32
N TYR A 142 0.48 -10.94 -5.37
CA TYR A 142 1.05 -10.09 -4.35
C TYR A 142 2.55 -10.00 -4.57
N VAL A 143 3.05 -8.76 -4.65
CA VAL A 143 4.48 -8.45 -4.72
C VAL A 143 4.81 -7.55 -3.54
N VAL A 144 6.03 -7.62 -3.04
CA VAL A 144 6.48 -6.80 -1.91
C VAL A 144 7.62 -5.87 -2.33
N ASN A 145 7.67 -4.70 -1.72
CA ASN A 145 8.75 -3.75 -1.92
C ASN A 145 8.96 -2.91 -0.64
N TYR A 146 10.05 -2.16 -0.58
CA TYR A 146 10.30 -1.24 0.53
C TYR A 146 9.27 -0.10 0.58
N SER A 147 9.21 0.59 1.72
CA SER A 147 8.42 1.81 1.86
C SER A 147 8.99 2.94 1.00
N PRO A 148 8.17 3.82 0.40
CA PRO A 148 8.67 5.00 -0.32
C PRO A 148 9.55 5.90 0.58
N LEU A 149 9.27 5.93 1.88
CA LEU A 149 9.99 6.74 2.86
C LEU A 149 11.39 6.20 3.20
N VAL A 150 11.80 5.06 2.61
CA VAL A 150 13.17 4.56 2.77
C VAL A 150 14.21 5.55 2.22
N SER A 151 13.80 6.46 1.32
CA SER A 151 14.61 7.59 0.83
C SER A 151 15.25 8.43 1.93
N TYR A 152 14.59 8.55 3.08
CA TYR A 152 15.10 9.33 4.22
C TYR A 152 16.07 8.55 5.12
N ILE A 153 16.31 7.26 4.83
CA ILE A 153 17.06 6.35 5.69
C ILE A 153 18.23 5.72 4.93
N ASP A 154 18.01 5.26 3.70
CA ASP A 154 18.92 4.40 2.96
C ASP A 154 18.72 4.61 1.44
N SER A 155 19.71 5.26 0.80
CA SER A 155 19.67 5.59 -0.63
C SER A 155 19.69 4.37 -1.53
N ASP A 156 20.40 3.31 -1.14
CA ASP A 156 20.58 2.11 -1.95
C ASP A 156 19.28 1.28 -1.95
N LYS A 157 18.62 1.20 -0.78
CA LYS A 157 17.27 0.64 -0.70
C LYS A 157 16.25 1.49 -1.43
N PHE A 158 16.42 2.81 -1.47
CA PHE A 158 15.54 3.67 -2.25
C PHE A 158 15.71 3.45 -3.76
N GLU A 159 16.93 3.25 -4.24
CA GLU A 159 17.18 2.86 -5.63
C GLU A 159 16.54 1.51 -5.94
N THR A 160 16.70 0.53 -5.05
CA THR A 160 16.04 -0.78 -5.15
C THR A 160 14.51 -0.64 -5.18
N PHE A 161 13.95 0.23 -4.34
CA PHE A 161 12.53 0.53 -4.32
C PHE A 161 12.04 1.05 -5.68
N LYS A 162 12.73 2.05 -6.26
CA LYS A 162 12.38 2.62 -7.57
C LYS A 162 12.38 1.56 -8.67
N GLN A 163 13.46 0.78 -8.76
CA GLN A 163 13.61 -0.26 -9.77
C GLN A 163 12.52 -1.33 -9.66
N ASN A 164 12.22 -1.82 -8.45
CA ASN A 164 11.17 -2.81 -8.23
C ASN A 164 9.76 -2.25 -8.44
N LEU A 165 9.52 -0.98 -8.13
CA LEU A 165 8.25 -0.32 -8.39
C LEU A 165 7.97 -0.26 -9.90
N ILE A 166 8.96 0.17 -10.70
CA ILE A 166 8.86 0.21 -12.16
C ILE A 166 8.71 -1.20 -12.74
N LYS A 167 9.51 -2.17 -12.26
CA LYS A 167 9.44 -3.57 -12.66
C LYS A 167 8.03 -4.14 -12.42
N TRP A 168 7.48 -3.97 -11.23
CA TRP A 168 6.13 -4.44 -10.88
C TRP A 168 5.07 -3.79 -11.77
N TYR A 169 5.14 -2.47 -11.95
CA TYR A 169 4.18 -1.73 -12.73
C TYR A 169 4.14 -2.21 -14.19
N ASN A 170 5.31 -2.35 -14.82
CA ASN A 170 5.43 -2.85 -16.18
C ASN A 170 4.97 -4.32 -16.31
N SER A 171 5.32 -5.17 -15.34
CA SER A 171 4.84 -6.56 -15.31
C SER A 171 3.33 -6.65 -15.18
N SER A 172 2.73 -5.77 -14.37
CA SER A 172 1.29 -5.72 -14.15
C SER A 172 0.52 -5.25 -15.37
N ILE A 173 0.98 -4.18 -16.04
CA ILE A 173 0.38 -3.71 -17.31
C ILE A 173 0.44 -4.79 -18.39
N ASN A 174 1.61 -5.39 -18.58
CA ASN A 174 1.84 -6.37 -19.65
C ASN A 174 1.38 -7.78 -19.28
N ASN A 175 0.84 -7.97 -18.06
CA ASN A 175 0.49 -9.27 -17.52
C ASN A 175 1.64 -10.30 -17.59
N ASN A 176 2.89 -9.84 -17.52
CA ASN A 176 4.10 -10.66 -17.67
C ASN A 176 4.98 -10.55 -16.41
N PHE A 177 5.08 -11.66 -15.67
CA PHE A 177 5.83 -11.75 -14.42
C PHE A 177 7.01 -12.73 -14.51
N GLU A 178 7.55 -12.98 -15.71
CA GLU A 178 8.69 -13.89 -15.91
C GLU A 178 9.96 -13.47 -15.16
N LEU A 179 10.10 -12.18 -14.85
CA LEU A 179 11.20 -11.63 -14.07
C LEU A 179 11.06 -11.88 -12.56
N TYR A 180 10.03 -12.59 -12.13
CA TYR A 180 9.77 -12.93 -10.72
C TYR A 180 9.78 -14.44 -10.51
N GLU A 181 10.26 -14.87 -9.34
CA GLU A 181 9.98 -16.20 -8.81
C GLU A 181 8.49 -16.29 -8.47
N ILE A 182 7.82 -17.37 -8.88
CA ILE A 182 6.39 -17.56 -8.61
C ILE A 182 6.21 -18.52 -7.43
N LYS A 183 5.45 -18.09 -6.41
CA LYS A 183 5.00 -18.95 -5.31
C LYS A 183 3.49 -18.96 -5.18
N LYS A 184 2.90 -20.11 -4.92
CA LYS A 184 1.47 -20.24 -4.63
C LYS A 184 1.25 -20.13 -3.12
N LEU A 185 0.23 -19.36 -2.71
CA LEU A 185 -0.23 -19.24 -1.32
C LEU A 185 -1.27 -20.31 -0.98
#